data_AF-A0A9D6GLL2-F1
#
_entry.id   AF-A0A9D6GLL2-F1
#
_cell.length_a   1.000
_cell.length_b   1.000
_cell.length_c   1.000
_cell.angle_alpha   90.00
_cell.angle_beta   90.00
_cell.angle_gamma   90.00
#
_symmetry.space_group_name_H-M   'P 1'
#
loop_
_entity.id
_entity.type
_entity.pdbx_description
1 polymer ?
#
loop_
_entity_poly.entity_id
_entity_poly.type
_entity_poly.pdbx_seq_one_letter_code
_entity_poly.pdbx_strand_id
1 'polypeptide(L)'
;MGESVVAQEALLCALGAYLEPGLARQAADLWQPLGAGQSALSGLSRYCRQVAQQFNLQGREAEIHLHIIRAMQGRAPSSEPLTQVAPASASGPAADDARVVQAILRAMERHVGQSLGPAFVAVRWRQSLARQVQRVRLSDLARRHAADWLANPSHHAVPLPGLWPARGDGTHLINAAYVALAEWLGPVQADACLTRIVRECEQGSDAALHRARSYL
;
A
#
# COMPACT_ATOMS: atom_id res chain seq x y z
N MET A 1 -14.84 -24.72 6.55
CA MET A 1 -15.12 -23.78 5.43
C MET A 1 -14.42 -22.42 5.56
N GLY A 2 -14.03 -21.93 6.75
CA GLY A 2 -13.40 -20.61 6.90
C GLY A 2 -11.99 -20.44 6.33
N GLU A 3 -11.15 -21.47 6.38
CA GLU A 3 -9.74 -21.39 5.96
C GLU A 3 -9.56 -21.19 4.44
N SER A 4 -10.47 -21.78 3.65
CA SER A 4 -10.48 -21.67 2.19
C SER A 4 -10.79 -20.25 1.70
N VAL A 5 -11.70 -19.55 2.38
CA VAL A 5 -12.09 -18.16 2.05
C VAL A 5 -10.96 -17.20 2.40
N VAL A 6 -10.31 -17.41 3.55
CA VAL A 6 -9.18 -16.59 3.99
C VAL A 6 -7.96 -16.76 3.07
N ALA A 7 -7.69 -17.98 2.61
CA ALA A 7 -6.64 -18.25 1.62
C ALA A 7 -6.93 -17.57 0.28
N GLN A 8 -8.18 -17.60 -0.18
CA GLN A 8 -8.59 -17.00 -1.45
C GLN A 8 -8.49 -15.46 -1.42
N GLU A 9 -8.88 -14.82 -0.32
CA GLU A 9 -8.71 -13.37 -0.13
C GLU A 9 -7.22 -12.97 -0.09
N ALA A 10 -6.38 -13.75 0.58
CA ALA A 10 -4.94 -13.53 0.63
C ALA A 10 -4.29 -13.65 -0.76
N LEU A 11 -4.73 -14.63 -1.56
CA LEU A 11 -4.29 -14.82 -2.94
C LEU A 11 -4.73 -13.68 -3.85
N LEU A 12 -5.99 -13.27 -3.77
CA LEU A 12 -6.50 -12.12 -4.53
C LEU A 12 -5.71 -10.85 -4.22
N CYS A 13 -5.40 -10.62 -2.95
CA CYS A 13 -4.60 -9.48 -2.51
C CYS A 13 -3.17 -9.54 -3.06
N ALA A 14 -2.51 -10.70 -2.96
CA ALA A 14 -1.14 -10.89 -3.45
C ALA A 14 -1.04 -10.80 -4.98
N LEU A 15 -2.01 -11.38 -5.71
CA LEU A 15 -1.99 -11.48 -7.16
C LEU A 15 -2.48 -10.20 -7.85
N GLY A 16 -3.33 -9.41 -7.17
CA GLY A 16 -3.72 -8.08 -7.64
C GLY A 16 -2.55 -7.10 -7.77
N ALA A 17 -1.38 -7.42 -7.20
CA ALA A 17 -0.14 -6.67 -7.43
C ALA A 17 0.46 -6.87 -8.83
N TYR A 18 0.09 -7.96 -9.51
CA TYR A 18 0.67 -8.40 -10.77
C TYR A 18 -0.34 -8.52 -11.91
N LEU A 19 -1.61 -8.74 -11.57
CA LEU A 19 -2.66 -9.11 -12.50
C LEU A 19 -3.87 -8.18 -12.36
N GLU A 20 -4.54 -7.94 -13.48
CA GLU A 20 -5.85 -7.28 -13.51
C GLU A 20 -6.87 -8.03 -12.64
N PRO A 21 -7.91 -7.38 -12.07
CA PRO A 21 -8.82 -7.99 -11.11
C PRO A 21 -9.49 -9.29 -11.60
N GLY A 22 -9.81 -9.37 -12.90
CA GLY A 22 -10.37 -10.58 -13.50
C GLY A 22 -9.37 -11.73 -13.59
N LEU A 23 -8.12 -11.43 -13.93
CA LEU A 23 -7.03 -12.42 -14.03
C LEU A 23 -6.53 -12.84 -12.64
N ALA A 24 -6.48 -11.92 -11.68
CA ALA A 24 -6.15 -12.23 -10.29
C ALA A 24 -7.18 -13.19 -9.67
N ARG A 25 -8.46 -13.05 -10.03
CA ARG A 25 -9.52 -13.96 -9.59
C ARG A 25 -9.40 -15.33 -10.21
N GLN A 26 -9.20 -15.39 -11.52
CA GLN A 26 -8.90 -16.64 -12.21
C GLN A 26 -7.65 -17.33 -11.64
N ALA A 27 -6.59 -16.57 -11.33
CA ALA A 27 -5.38 -17.10 -10.72
C ALA A 27 -5.65 -17.64 -9.30
N ALA A 28 -6.41 -16.92 -8.48
CA ALA A 28 -6.77 -17.35 -7.12
C ALA A 28 -7.63 -18.63 -7.13
N ASP A 29 -8.52 -18.78 -8.11
CA ASP A 29 -9.38 -19.97 -8.26
C ASP A 29 -8.60 -21.25 -8.63
N LEU A 30 -7.38 -21.10 -9.17
CA LEU A 30 -6.48 -22.22 -9.47
C LEU A 30 -5.79 -22.78 -8.22
N TRP A 31 -5.87 -22.10 -7.08
CA TRP A 31 -5.27 -22.56 -5.85
C TRP A 31 -6.00 -23.79 -5.30
N GLN A 32 -5.29 -24.90 -5.20
CA GLN A 32 -5.78 -26.12 -4.56
C GLN A 32 -4.76 -26.59 -3.52
N PRO A 33 -5.09 -26.56 -2.22
CA PRO A 33 -4.21 -27.10 -1.19
C PRO A 33 -4.05 -28.62 -1.38
N LEU A 34 -2.86 -29.15 -1.08
CA LEU A 34 -2.46 -30.54 -1.36
C LEU A 34 -3.20 -31.63 -0.54
N GLY A 35 -4.16 -31.25 0.32
CA GLY A 35 -5.03 -32.19 1.04
C GLY A 35 -5.43 -31.68 2.43
N ALA A 36 -6.47 -32.27 3.01
CA ALA A 36 -6.92 -31.95 4.37
C ALA A 36 -5.81 -32.30 5.39
N GLY A 37 -5.46 -31.34 6.25
CA GLY A 37 -4.46 -31.51 7.32
C GLY A 37 -3.02 -31.11 6.95
N GLN A 38 -2.77 -30.64 5.72
CA GLN A 38 -1.49 -30.02 5.37
C GLN A 38 -1.55 -28.50 5.55
N SER A 39 -0.40 -27.87 5.80
CA SER A 39 -0.30 -26.41 5.89
C SER A 39 -0.92 -25.73 4.67
N ALA A 40 -1.59 -24.59 4.86
CA ALA A 40 -2.11 -23.74 3.79
C ALA A 40 -1.01 -23.25 2.81
N LEU A 41 0.26 -23.49 3.10
CA LEU A 41 1.41 -23.19 2.24
C LEU A 41 1.89 -24.41 1.43
N SER A 42 1.37 -25.61 1.71
CA SER A 42 1.74 -26.83 1.02
C SER A 42 1.26 -26.78 -0.44
N GLY A 43 2.23 -26.77 -1.36
CA GLY A 43 1.97 -26.65 -2.81
C GLY A 43 2.19 -25.25 -3.38
N LEU A 44 2.55 -24.27 -2.55
CA LEU A 44 2.70 -22.88 -2.96
C LEU A 44 3.77 -22.65 -4.03
N SER A 45 4.94 -23.29 -3.92
CA SER A 45 5.97 -23.22 -4.96
C SER A 45 5.50 -23.76 -6.31
N ARG A 46 4.65 -24.80 -6.32
CA ARG A 46 4.07 -25.36 -7.57
C ARG A 46 3.06 -24.38 -8.16
N TYR A 47 2.18 -23.84 -7.33
CA TYR A 47 1.21 -22.85 -7.73
C TYR A 47 1.85 -21.57 -8.30
N CYS A 48 2.87 -21.02 -7.63
CA CYS A 48 3.56 -19.81 -8.11
C CYS A 48 4.18 -20.01 -9.49
N ARG A 49 4.76 -21.19 -9.76
CA ARG A 49 5.26 -21.54 -11.10
C ARG A 49 4.14 -21.64 -12.14
N GLN A 50 3.00 -22.25 -11.78
CA GLN A 50 1.85 -22.36 -12.66
C GLN A 50 1.25 -20.99 -13.00
N VAL A 51 1.09 -20.11 -12.00
CA VAL A 51 0.63 -18.73 -12.19
C VAL A 51 1.62 -17.94 -13.04
N ALA A 52 2.92 -18.05 -12.77
CA ALA A 52 3.92 -17.34 -13.56
C ALA A 52 3.94 -17.78 -15.03
N GLN A 53 3.71 -19.07 -15.30
CA GLN A 53 3.60 -19.59 -16.67
C GLN A 53 2.30 -19.14 -17.36
N GLN A 54 1.15 -19.24 -16.69
CA GLN A 54 -0.15 -18.95 -17.30
C GLN A 54 -0.43 -17.47 -17.50
N PHE A 55 0.12 -16.62 -16.64
CA PHE A 55 -0.14 -15.17 -16.67
C PHE A 55 1.10 -14.34 -17.07
N ASN A 56 2.11 -14.99 -17.67
CA ASN A 56 3.31 -14.35 -18.21
C ASN A 56 4.12 -13.52 -17.17
N LEU A 57 4.32 -14.09 -15.97
CA LEU A 57 5.09 -13.51 -14.87
C LEU A 57 6.40 -14.27 -14.63
N GLN A 58 7.01 -14.86 -15.66
CA GLN A 58 8.24 -15.66 -15.49
C GLN A 58 9.37 -14.80 -14.92
N GLY A 59 10.13 -15.37 -13.99
CA GLY A 59 11.19 -14.66 -13.26
C GLY A 59 10.71 -13.90 -12.01
N ARG A 60 9.40 -13.90 -11.72
CA ARG A 60 8.82 -13.32 -10.49
C ARG A 60 8.28 -14.36 -9.52
N GLU A 61 8.56 -15.64 -9.73
CA GLU A 61 8.00 -16.75 -8.94
C GLU A 61 8.33 -16.63 -7.46
N ALA A 62 9.59 -16.30 -7.13
CA ALA A 62 10.04 -16.12 -5.76
C ALA A 62 9.39 -14.90 -5.08
N GLU A 63 9.14 -13.84 -5.84
CA GLU A 63 8.50 -12.62 -5.37
C GLU A 63 7.01 -12.85 -5.07
N ILE A 64 6.30 -13.50 -6.00
CA ILE A 64 4.90 -13.92 -5.84
C ILE A 64 4.78 -14.87 -4.65
N HIS A 65 5.70 -15.82 -4.51
CA HIS A 65 5.73 -16.77 -3.40
C HIS A 65 5.83 -16.07 -2.04
N LEU A 66 6.76 -15.11 -1.89
CA LEU A 66 6.91 -14.34 -0.66
C LEU A 66 5.69 -13.47 -0.36
N HIS A 67 5.06 -12.88 -1.38
CA HIS A 67 3.84 -12.09 -1.20
C HIS A 67 2.66 -12.92 -0.72
N ILE A 68 2.47 -14.12 -1.26
CA ILE A 68 1.39 -15.00 -0.83
C ILE A 68 1.62 -15.49 0.61
N ILE A 69 2.85 -15.88 0.97
CA ILE A 69 3.19 -16.26 2.35
C ILE A 69 2.85 -15.14 3.32
N ARG A 70 3.26 -13.90 3.03
CA ARG A 70 2.99 -12.74 3.90
C ARG A 70 1.51 -12.42 4.00
N ALA A 71 0.77 -12.49 2.89
CA ALA A 71 -0.67 -12.26 2.89
C ALA A 71 -1.42 -13.32 3.72
N MET A 72 -0.96 -14.58 3.69
CA MET A 72 -1.53 -15.67 4.47
C MET A 72 -1.12 -15.61 5.96
N GLN A 73 0.11 -15.19 6.26
CA GLN A 73 0.62 -15.04 7.63
C GLN A 73 0.06 -13.80 8.35
N GLY A 74 -0.29 -12.74 7.61
CA GLY A 74 -0.82 -11.50 8.16
C GLY A 74 -2.23 -11.58 8.79
N ARG A 75 -2.78 -12.78 8.99
CA ARG A 75 -4.13 -12.99 9.56
C ARG A 75 -4.25 -14.06 10.65
N ALA A 76 -3.17 -14.56 11.24
CA ALA A 76 -3.25 -15.39 12.45
C ALA A 76 -3.10 -14.52 13.72
N PRO A 77 -3.99 -14.61 14.73
CA PRO A 77 -3.69 -14.02 16.04
C PRO A 77 -2.68 -14.92 16.78
N SER A 78 -1.68 -14.25 17.37
CA SER A 78 -0.76 -14.73 18.41
C SER A 78 0.39 -15.66 18.01
N SER A 79 1.62 -15.15 18.09
CA SER A 79 2.65 -15.61 19.05
C SER A 79 3.82 -14.63 19.06
N GLU A 80 4.24 -14.22 20.26
CA GLU A 80 5.40 -13.37 20.55
C GLU A 80 6.70 -13.88 19.90
N PRO A 81 7.66 -12.99 19.63
CA PRO A 81 9.06 -13.31 19.77
C PRO A 81 9.63 -12.66 21.04
N LEU A 82 10.32 -13.50 21.80
CA LEU A 82 11.22 -13.15 22.89
C LEU A 82 12.09 -11.93 22.57
N THR A 83 12.06 -10.98 23.51
CA THR A 83 13.15 -10.07 23.85
C THR A 83 13.76 -9.27 22.69
N GLN A 84 13.04 -8.27 22.22
CA GLN A 84 13.68 -6.98 21.92
C GLN A 84 12.87 -5.88 22.60
N VAL A 85 13.63 -5.00 23.26
CA VAL A 85 13.18 -3.87 24.09
C VAL A 85 11.94 -3.20 23.49
N ALA A 86 10.93 -3.01 24.35
CA ALA A 86 9.68 -2.32 24.05
C ALA A 86 9.88 -1.09 23.14
N PRO A 87 8.85 -0.75 22.36
CA PRO A 87 8.28 0.55 22.61
C PRO A 87 6.88 0.34 23.17
N ALA A 88 6.67 0.92 24.34
CA ALA A 88 5.35 1.35 24.77
C ALA A 88 4.60 1.93 23.56
N SER A 89 3.31 1.59 23.46
CA SER A 89 2.32 2.20 22.56
C SER A 89 2.82 3.50 21.94
N ALA A 90 3.34 3.44 20.71
CA ALA A 90 3.89 4.59 20.03
C ALA A 90 2.75 5.47 19.49
N SER A 91 1.89 5.95 20.39
CA SER A 91 1.13 7.18 20.21
C SER A 91 2.10 8.34 20.48
N GLY A 92 3.09 8.48 19.61
CA GLY A 92 4.06 9.57 19.64
C GLY A 92 3.84 10.50 18.45
N PRO A 93 4.26 11.77 18.53
CA PRO A 93 4.07 12.75 17.45
C PRO A 93 4.59 12.22 16.11
N ALA A 94 5.72 11.50 16.10
CA ALA A 94 6.29 10.84 14.94
C ALA A 94 5.36 9.83 14.22
N ALA A 95 4.57 9.08 14.97
CA ALA A 95 3.63 8.11 14.40
C ALA A 95 2.39 8.82 13.84
N ASP A 96 1.95 9.89 14.50
CA ASP A 96 0.84 10.72 14.02
C ASP A 96 1.22 11.45 12.73
N ASP A 97 2.45 11.94 12.63
CA ASP A 97 3.02 12.56 11.43
C ASP A 97 2.92 11.63 10.20
N ALA A 98 3.40 10.40 10.36
CA ALA A 98 3.34 9.38 9.30
C ALA A 98 1.89 9.05 8.92
N ARG A 99 0.99 8.96 9.91
CA ARG A 99 -0.44 8.71 9.69
C ARG A 99 -1.12 9.83 8.91
N VAL A 100 -0.82 11.10 9.21
CA VAL A 100 -1.36 12.25 8.48
C VAL A 100 -0.97 12.19 7.01
N VAL A 101 0.34 12.04 6.74
CA VAL A 101 0.86 11.99 5.37
C VAL A 101 0.28 10.81 4.60
N GLN A 102 0.26 9.63 5.21
CA GLN A 102 -0.34 8.43 4.64
C GLN A 102 -1.85 8.58 4.36
N ALA A 103 -2.60 9.20 5.26
CA ALA A 103 -4.03 9.44 5.06
C ALA A 103 -4.30 10.34 3.85
N ILE A 104 -3.50 11.42 3.71
CA ILE A 104 -3.59 12.34 2.58
C ILE A 104 -3.25 11.63 1.27
N LEU A 105 -2.13 10.91 1.20
CA LEU A 105 -1.71 10.12 0.03
C LEU A 105 -2.79 9.12 -0.42
N ARG A 106 -3.38 8.39 0.54
CA ARG A 106 -4.46 7.44 0.29
C ARG A 106 -5.72 8.12 -0.23
N ALA A 107 -6.04 9.28 0.32
CA ALA A 107 -7.22 10.03 -0.12
C ALA A 107 -7.03 10.58 -1.55
N MET A 108 -5.83 11.05 -1.90
CA MET A 108 -5.49 11.44 -3.27
C MET A 108 -5.63 10.25 -4.24
N GLU A 109 -5.05 9.09 -3.91
CA GLU A 109 -5.15 7.89 -4.75
C GLU A 109 -6.61 7.46 -4.97
N ARG A 110 -7.41 7.41 -3.89
CA ARG A 110 -8.84 7.10 -3.99
C ARG A 110 -9.57 8.11 -4.88
N HIS A 111 -9.24 9.39 -4.77
CA HIS A 111 -9.87 10.42 -5.59
C HIS A 111 -9.53 10.26 -7.08
N VAL A 112 -8.26 10.04 -7.43
CA VAL A 112 -7.87 9.75 -8.82
C VAL A 112 -8.61 8.51 -9.35
N GLY A 113 -8.70 7.46 -8.52
CA GLY A 113 -9.45 6.25 -8.86
C GLY A 113 -10.92 6.50 -9.13
N GLN A 114 -11.57 7.36 -8.34
CA GLN A 114 -12.97 7.75 -8.55
C GLN A 114 -13.14 8.63 -9.80
N SER A 115 -12.23 9.57 -10.03
CA SER A 115 -12.33 10.53 -11.13
C SER A 115 -12.05 9.90 -12.50
N LEU A 116 -11.14 8.92 -12.57
CA LEU A 116 -10.77 8.26 -13.83
C LEU A 116 -11.45 6.90 -14.04
N GLY A 117 -12.05 6.33 -12.99
CA GLY A 117 -12.80 5.09 -13.07
C GLY A 117 -11.95 3.94 -13.67
N PRO A 118 -12.44 3.22 -14.69
CA PRO A 118 -11.71 2.10 -15.31
C PRO A 118 -10.36 2.47 -15.93
N ALA A 119 -10.12 3.75 -16.26
CA ALA A 119 -8.84 4.20 -16.80
C ALA A 119 -7.76 4.33 -15.71
N PHE A 120 -8.14 4.26 -14.43
CA PHE A 120 -7.22 4.34 -13.32
C PHE A 120 -6.44 3.03 -13.15
N VAL A 121 -5.11 3.15 -13.09
CA VAL A 121 -4.22 2.03 -12.76
C VAL A 121 -3.35 2.43 -11.57
N ALA A 122 -3.61 1.82 -10.41
CA ALA A 122 -2.93 2.15 -9.15
C ALA A 122 -1.40 2.02 -9.23
N VAL A 123 -0.89 1.03 -9.97
CA VAL A 123 0.55 0.87 -10.22
C VAL A 123 1.13 2.08 -10.95
N ARG A 124 0.45 2.61 -11.97
CA ARG A 124 0.92 3.78 -12.73
C ARG A 124 0.86 5.05 -11.89
N TRP A 125 -0.16 5.20 -11.04
CA TRP A 125 -0.22 6.29 -10.06
C TRP A 125 0.99 6.26 -9.12
N ARG A 126 1.25 5.11 -8.50
CA ARG A 126 2.41 4.92 -7.61
C ARG A 126 3.74 5.17 -8.31
N GLN A 127 3.89 4.72 -9.55
CA GLN A 127 5.07 5.04 -10.36
C GLN A 127 5.20 6.54 -10.62
N SER A 128 4.10 7.25 -10.88
CA SER A 128 4.13 8.71 -11.04
C SER A 128 4.61 9.39 -9.76
N LEU A 129 4.05 9.00 -8.62
CA LEU A 129 4.47 9.50 -7.32
C LEU A 129 5.94 9.17 -7.03
N ALA A 130 6.38 7.94 -7.29
CA ALA A 130 7.78 7.53 -7.10
C ALA A 130 8.73 8.39 -7.95
N ARG A 131 8.35 8.77 -9.18
CA ARG A 131 9.13 9.72 -9.99
C ARG A 131 9.19 11.12 -9.35
N GLN A 132 8.09 11.60 -8.78
CA GLN A 132 8.07 12.91 -8.09
C GLN A 132 8.88 12.89 -6.79
N VAL A 133 8.86 11.77 -6.05
CA VAL A 133 9.70 11.55 -4.86
C VAL A 133 11.18 11.71 -5.19
N GLN A 134 11.61 11.30 -6.39
CA GLN A 134 13.00 11.49 -6.83
C GLN A 134 13.35 12.95 -7.13
N ARG A 135 12.36 13.82 -7.40
CA ARG A 135 12.54 15.21 -7.80
C ARG A 135 12.40 16.21 -6.67
N VAL A 136 11.66 15.86 -5.63
CA VAL A 136 11.42 16.74 -4.49
C VAL A 136 12.60 16.74 -3.51
N ARG A 137 12.68 17.78 -2.69
CA ARG A 137 13.65 17.92 -1.60
C ARG A 137 13.23 17.03 -0.43
N LEU A 138 13.63 15.77 -0.47
CA LEU A 138 13.56 14.86 0.66
C LEU A 138 14.96 14.54 1.14
N SER A 139 15.12 14.35 2.45
CA SER A 139 16.32 13.71 3.00
C SER A 139 16.54 12.33 2.37
N ASP A 140 17.79 11.86 2.28
CA ASP A 140 18.10 10.56 1.65
C ASP A 140 17.40 9.39 2.36
N LEU A 141 17.25 9.47 3.69
CA LEU A 141 16.53 8.48 4.47
C LEU A 141 15.02 8.50 4.16
N ALA A 142 14.39 9.68 4.17
CA ALA A 142 12.97 9.80 3.84
C ALA A 142 12.69 9.38 2.40
N ARG A 143 13.57 9.71 1.46
CA ARG A 143 13.48 9.29 0.05
C ARG A 143 13.49 7.76 -0.07
N ARG A 144 14.40 7.07 0.63
CA ARG A 144 14.44 5.59 0.66
C ARG A 144 13.18 5.01 1.26
N HIS A 145 12.74 5.49 2.42
CA HIS A 145 11.51 5.05 3.07
C HIS A 145 10.27 5.23 2.17
N ALA A 146 10.12 6.38 1.52
CA ALA A 146 9.03 6.61 0.57
C ALA A 146 9.13 5.69 -0.65
N ALA A 147 10.32 5.51 -1.23
CA ALA A 147 10.50 4.64 -2.39
C ALA A 147 10.18 3.18 -2.07
N ASP A 148 10.69 2.67 -0.95
CA ASP A 148 10.45 1.29 -0.50
C ASP A 148 8.97 1.08 -0.15
N TRP A 149 8.35 2.06 0.51
CA TRP A 149 6.92 2.01 0.82
C TRP A 149 6.07 2.03 -0.44
N LEU A 150 6.34 2.90 -1.42
CA LEU A 150 5.59 2.95 -2.68
C LEU A 150 5.76 1.69 -3.56
N ALA A 151 6.95 1.08 -3.50
CA ALA A 151 7.23 -0.18 -4.17
C ALA A 151 6.39 -1.33 -3.58
N ASN A 152 6.04 -1.26 -2.29
CA ASN A 152 5.19 -2.26 -1.65
C ASN A 152 3.75 -2.23 -2.22
N PRO A 153 3.24 -3.34 -2.77
CA PRO A 153 1.85 -3.41 -3.25
C PRO A 153 0.82 -3.11 -2.17
N SER A 154 1.11 -3.50 -0.93
CA SER A 154 0.25 -3.35 0.24
C SER A 154 0.63 -2.14 1.10
N HIS A 155 1.24 -1.12 0.52
CA HIS A 155 1.55 0.14 1.23
C HIS A 155 0.31 0.81 1.87
N HIS A 156 -0.88 0.52 1.34
CA HIS A 156 -2.17 0.89 1.93
C HIS A 156 -2.56 0.12 3.20
N ALA A 157 -1.87 -0.98 3.52
CA ALA A 157 -2.07 -1.76 4.73
C ALA A 157 -0.93 -1.57 5.74
N VAL A 158 0.22 -1.04 5.29
CA VAL A 158 1.42 -0.90 6.12
C VAL A 158 1.68 0.58 6.45
N PRO A 159 2.03 0.92 7.70
CA PRO A 159 2.43 2.28 8.07
C PRO A 159 3.60 2.78 7.22
N LEU A 160 3.56 4.05 6.81
CA LEU A 160 4.66 4.74 6.15
C LEU A 160 5.85 4.84 7.13
N PRO A 161 7.00 4.21 6.84
CA PRO A 161 8.14 4.20 7.77
C PRO A 161 8.84 5.57 7.82
N GLY A 162 9.41 5.91 8.98
CA GLY A 162 10.20 7.12 9.17
C GLY A 162 9.46 8.30 9.79
N LEU A 163 10.15 9.43 9.86
CA LEU A 163 9.64 10.69 10.40
C LEU A 163 9.15 11.58 9.26
N TRP A 164 7.94 12.10 9.40
CA TRP A 164 7.29 12.89 8.35
C TRP A 164 6.80 14.24 8.89
N PRO A 165 7.72 15.12 9.33
CA PRO A 165 7.34 16.38 9.96
C PRO A 165 6.62 17.30 8.98
N ALA A 166 5.63 18.03 9.51
CA ALA A 166 5.06 19.20 8.86
C ALA A 166 6.16 20.25 8.60
N ARG A 167 6.07 20.96 7.47
CA ARG A 167 7.10 21.91 7.00
C ARG A 167 8.49 21.30 6.76
N GLY A 168 8.57 19.97 6.66
CA GLY A 168 9.78 19.22 6.31
C GLY A 168 9.46 18.11 5.31
N ASP A 169 10.06 16.93 5.50
CA ASP A 169 9.93 15.80 4.56
C ASP A 169 8.46 15.36 4.35
N GLY A 170 7.59 15.52 5.35
CA GLY A 170 6.15 15.23 5.20
C GLY A 170 5.43 16.17 4.22
N THR A 171 5.68 17.48 4.32
CA THR A 171 5.16 18.48 3.37
C THR A 171 5.72 18.24 1.97
N HIS A 172 7.01 17.94 1.87
CA HIS A 172 7.64 17.63 0.58
C HIS A 172 7.05 16.39 -0.09
N LEU A 173 6.77 15.33 0.66
CA LEU A 173 6.11 14.14 0.11
C LEU A 173 4.68 14.43 -0.36
N ILE A 174 3.91 15.22 0.41
CA ILE A 174 2.56 15.64 -0.01
C ILE A 174 2.63 16.51 -1.27
N ASN A 175 3.60 17.41 -1.38
CA ASN A 175 3.80 18.22 -2.59
C ASN A 175 4.17 17.37 -3.81
N ALA A 176 5.00 16.34 -3.64
CA ALA A 176 5.28 15.38 -4.70
C ALA A 176 4.02 14.63 -5.15
N ALA A 177 3.16 14.24 -4.20
CA ALA A 177 1.88 13.61 -4.48
C ALA A 177 0.88 14.56 -5.15
N TYR A 178 0.85 15.83 -4.75
CA TYR A 178 0.05 16.86 -5.40
C TYR A 178 0.50 17.08 -6.85
N VAL A 179 1.80 17.15 -7.13
CA VAL A 179 2.30 17.28 -8.51
C VAL A 179 1.88 16.08 -9.35
N ALA A 180 2.03 14.86 -8.81
CA ALA A 180 1.53 13.65 -9.50
C ALA A 180 0.01 13.70 -9.71
N LEU A 181 -0.76 14.20 -8.74
CA LEU A 181 -2.21 14.37 -8.85
C LEU A 181 -2.58 15.34 -9.97
N ALA A 182 -1.90 16.47 -10.06
CA ALA A 182 -2.10 17.48 -11.09
C ALA A 182 -1.72 16.98 -12.49
N GLU A 183 -0.72 16.11 -12.62
CA GLU A 183 -0.39 15.44 -13.89
C GLU A 183 -1.50 14.51 -14.38
N TRP A 184 -2.30 13.93 -13.47
CA TRP A 184 -3.36 12.99 -13.82
C TRP A 184 -4.72 13.66 -14.04
N LEU A 185 -5.07 14.67 -13.23
CA LEU A 185 -6.39 15.30 -13.23
C LEU A 185 -6.40 16.76 -13.72
N GLY A 186 -5.22 17.37 -13.87
CA GLY A 186 -5.07 18.80 -14.04
C GLY A 186 -5.06 19.58 -12.71
N PRO A 187 -4.48 20.79 -12.70
CA PRO A 187 -4.22 21.55 -11.47
C PRO A 187 -5.50 21.98 -10.73
N VAL A 188 -6.56 22.34 -11.46
CA VAL A 188 -7.83 22.78 -10.84
C VAL A 188 -8.49 21.64 -10.05
N GLN A 189 -8.52 20.44 -10.63
CA GLN A 189 -9.10 19.27 -9.95
C GLN A 189 -8.22 18.81 -8.79
N ALA A 190 -6.89 18.89 -8.94
CA ALA A 190 -5.95 18.56 -7.87
C ALA A 190 -6.10 19.49 -6.65
N ASP A 191 -6.29 20.78 -6.86
CA ASP A 191 -6.49 21.76 -5.78
C ASP A 191 -7.83 21.54 -5.04
N ALA A 192 -8.91 21.32 -5.80
CA ALA A 192 -10.21 20.98 -5.22
C ALA A 192 -10.16 19.67 -4.41
N CYS A 193 -9.43 18.67 -4.92
CA CYS A 193 -9.18 17.42 -4.22
C CYS A 193 -8.44 17.64 -2.91
N LEU A 194 -7.32 18.38 -2.92
CA LEU A 194 -6.51 18.61 -1.73
C LEU A 194 -7.26 19.40 -0.66
N THR A 195 -7.99 20.44 -1.06
CA THR A 195 -8.85 21.23 -0.17
C THR A 195 -9.89 20.35 0.51
N ARG A 196 -10.53 19.47 -0.26
CA ARG A 196 -11.52 18.51 0.26
C ARG A 196 -10.89 17.52 1.25
N ILE A 197 -9.76 16.91 0.90
CA ILE A 197 -9.05 15.94 1.74
C ILE A 197 -8.68 16.57 3.08
N VAL A 198 -8.10 17.77 3.08
CA VAL A 198 -7.71 18.46 4.31
C VAL A 198 -8.93 18.76 5.17
N ARG A 199 -10.04 19.24 4.57
CA ARG A 199 -11.29 19.46 5.30
C ARG A 199 -11.83 18.16 5.91
N GLU A 200 -11.83 17.06 5.17
CA GLU A 200 -12.29 15.75 5.66
C GLU A 200 -11.40 15.23 6.80
N CYS A 201 -10.08 15.41 6.72
CA CYS A 201 -9.15 15.08 7.80
C CYS A 201 -9.40 15.92 9.06
N GLU A 202 -9.66 17.22 8.92
CA GLU A 202 -9.94 18.13 10.06
C GLU A 202 -11.29 17.87 10.73
N GLN A 203 -12.29 17.41 9.98
CA GLN A 203 -13.64 17.17 10.46
C GLN A 203 -13.85 15.72 10.91
N GLY A 204 -12.88 14.84 10.65
CA GLY A 204 -12.93 13.42 11.00
C GLY A 204 -12.81 13.16 12.50
N SER A 205 -13.09 11.92 12.89
CA SER A 205 -12.99 11.46 14.29
C SER A 205 -11.55 11.13 14.73
N ASP A 206 -10.60 11.06 13.80
CA ASP A 206 -9.19 10.76 14.10
C ASP A 206 -8.45 12.06 14.45
N ALA A 207 -8.23 12.27 15.75
CA ALA A 207 -7.58 13.47 16.28
C ALA A 207 -6.16 13.70 15.71
N ALA A 208 -5.46 12.63 15.30
CA ALA A 208 -4.15 12.75 14.67
C ALA A 208 -4.23 13.49 13.33
N LEU A 209 -5.38 13.46 12.64
CA LEU A 209 -5.58 14.06 11.32
C LEU A 209 -6.01 15.54 11.37
N HIS A 210 -6.39 16.07 12.54
CA HIS A 210 -6.81 17.47 12.69
C HIS A 210 -5.74 18.50 12.33
N ARG A 211 -4.48 18.06 12.32
CA ARG A 211 -3.31 18.85 11.90
C ARG A 211 -2.98 18.73 10.41
N ALA A 212 -3.83 18.10 9.59
CA ALA A 212 -3.57 17.93 8.16
C ALA A 212 -3.19 19.23 7.44
N ARG A 213 -3.82 20.37 7.80
CA ARG A 213 -3.51 21.67 7.22
C ARG A 213 -2.07 22.15 7.48
N SER A 214 -1.39 21.70 8.54
CA SER A 214 -0.01 22.11 8.80
C SER A 214 0.99 21.57 7.77
N TYR A 215 0.55 20.63 6.92
CA TYR A 215 1.37 20.01 5.90
C TYR A 215 1.32 20.70 4.53
N LEU A 216 0.41 21.66 4.36
CA LEU A 216 0.32 22.53 3.18
C LEU A 216 1.19 23.77 3.37
#